data_AF-A0A3R7BH39-F1
#
_entry.id   AF-A0A3R7BH39-F1
#
_cell.length_a   1.000
_cell.length_b   1.000
_cell.length_c   1.000
_cell.angle_alpha   90.00
_cell.angle_beta   90.00
_cell.angle_gamma   90.00
#
_symmetry.space_group_name_H-M   'P 1'
#
loop_
_entity.id
_entity.type
_entity.pdbx_description
1 polymer ?
#
loop_
_entity_poly.entity_id
_entity_poly.type
_entity_poly.pdbx_seq_one_letter_code
_entity_poly.pdbx_strand_id
1 'polypeptide(L)'
;MNTAVYDVSTLQLGDQVCIWDFGRWPISYSHHGIVYERGTSLQTVKVAHTWSPLSNFAEAQADSYFRLTTLEQFLDGRQFKHLRRVQYNSSILGDAISKLGEVHRSASDIPPVVIARCKFLLGAGRGHFNILSLNCEHVAYWCKTGRLFAKQIFTTSPTEVPYIRQRSLSCKVDALFATMHELKERYRIQCMALCSRLNDIDEGGSRKRIYIKAKDRSNRYLQVRGEHVYLVECDFEETNPLLQQFPTPFYAFAEHTDVNVVKVSFREVATGRMVCSKAKCVKLITQRLYHRENLFRFEYAYNGELQSRRLRRWYIGARPKDGLVRTLVSSDDAMAFEFVDAKMLAASPASEPPVAPSCSDATNDTDISSS
;
A
#
# COMPACT_ATOMS: atom_id res chain seq x y z
N MET A 1 9.92 3.57 12.83
CA MET A 1 8.76 3.30 11.96
C MET A 1 7.52 3.55 12.80
N ASN A 2 6.47 4.15 12.24
CA ASN A 2 5.23 4.39 12.98
C ASN A 2 4.24 3.28 12.63
N THR A 3 4.14 2.30 13.53
CA THR A 3 3.25 1.14 13.43
C THR A 3 1.91 1.40 14.12
N ALA A 4 1.73 2.53 14.80
CA ALA A 4 0.49 2.87 15.49
C ALA A 4 -0.66 3.06 14.51
N VAL A 5 -1.83 2.55 14.91
CA VAL A 5 -3.10 2.77 14.22
C VAL A 5 -3.85 3.86 14.99
N TYR A 6 -4.21 4.93 14.29
CA TYR A 6 -4.95 6.08 14.80
C TYR A 6 -6.40 6.08 14.32
N ASP A 7 -6.66 5.52 13.13
CA ASP A 7 -7.99 5.33 12.57
C ASP A 7 -8.16 3.88 12.09
N VAL A 8 -9.26 3.23 12.48
CA VAL A 8 -9.57 1.85 12.09
C VAL A 8 -9.96 1.73 10.62
N SER A 9 -10.49 2.80 10.02
CA SER A 9 -10.96 2.80 8.63
C SER A 9 -9.83 2.59 7.61
N THR A 10 -8.60 2.89 8.03
CA THR A 10 -7.38 2.79 7.23
C THR A 10 -6.85 1.36 7.19
N LEU A 11 -7.34 0.46 8.04
CA LEU A 11 -6.96 -0.95 8.03
C LEU A 11 -7.38 -1.60 6.71
N GLN A 12 -6.44 -2.30 6.10
CA GLN A 12 -6.64 -2.96 4.82
C GLN A 12 -6.82 -4.47 5.00
N LEU A 13 -7.51 -5.07 4.05
CA LEU A 13 -7.65 -6.52 3.97
C LEU A 13 -6.26 -7.17 3.97
N GLY A 14 -6.05 -8.17 4.83
CA GLY A 14 -4.78 -8.87 4.97
C GLY A 14 -3.71 -8.14 5.75
N ASP A 15 -3.98 -6.97 6.34
CA ASP A 15 -3.06 -6.34 7.31
C ASP A 15 -2.89 -7.25 8.53
N GLN A 16 -1.65 -7.44 8.99
CA GLN A 16 -1.41 -8.02 10.30
C GLN A 16 -1.48 -6.90 11.33
N VAL A 17 -2.28 -7.10 12.36
CA VAL A 17 -2.37 -6.21 13.51
C VAL A 17 -1.86 -6.90 14.75
N CYS A 18 -1.27 -6.13 15.66
CA CYS A 18 -1.01 -6.60 17.01
C CYS A 18 -1.45 -5.56 18.05
N ILE A 19 -1.91 -6.04 19.20
CA ILE A 19 -2.31 -5.21 20.33
C ILE A 19 -1.43 -5.56 21.52
N TRP A 20 -0.72 -4.56 22.06
CA TRP A 20 0.10 -4.74 23.25
C TRP A 20 -0.76 -4.76 24.51
N ASP A 21 -0.53 -5.76 25.35
CA ASP A 21 -1.01 -5.79 26.72
C ASP A 21 0.09 -5.31 27.68
N PHE A 22 -0.18 -4.21 28.36
CA PHE A 22 0.66 -3.65 29.43
C PHE A 22 0.06 -3.86 30.82
N GLY A 23 -1.15 -4.43 30.91
CA GLY A 23 -1.86 -4.67 32.16
C GLY A 23 -1.30 -5.82 32.98
N ARG A 24 -0.50 -6.71 32.37
CA ARG A 24 0.12 -7.88 33.02
C ARG A 24 1.61 -7.69 33.32
N TRP A 25 1.98 -6.49 33.75
CA TRP A 25 3.36 -6.18 34.16
C TRP A 25 3.85 -7.19 35.21
N PRO A 26 5.06 -7.77 35.09
CA PRO A 26 6.16 -7.36 34.19
C PRO A 26 6.18 -8.02 32.80
N ILE A 27 5.22 -8.87 32.44
CA ILE A 27 5.21 -9.61 31.18
C ILE A 27 4.36 -8.86 30.16
N SER A 28 5.01 -7.99 29.36
CA SER A 28 4.36 -7.41 28.19
C SER A 28 4.29 -8.45 27.07
N TYR A 29 3.10 -8.72 26.54
CA TYR A 29 2.92 -9.54 25.34
C TYR A 29 2.10 -8.78 24.31
N SER A 30 2.22 -9.18 23.05
CA SER A 30 1.34 -8.70 21.98
C SER A 30 0.46 -9.83 21.48
N HIS A 31 -0.81 -9.51 21.23
CA HIS A 31 -1.74 -10.44 20.59
C HIS A 31 -1.84 -10.11 19.12
N HIS A 32 -1.74 -11.11 18.25
CA HIS A 32 -1.63 -10.93 16.80
C HIS A 32 -2.86 -11.46 16.07
N GLY A 33 -3.24 -10.78 15.00
CA GLY A 33 -4.33 -11.18 14.12
C GLY A 33 -4.19 -10.59 12.72
N ILE A 34 -5.04 -11.06 11.80
CA ILE A 34 -5.11 -10.60 10.43
C ILE A 34 -6.46 -9.91 10.21
N VAL A 35 -6.45 -8.71 9.63
CA VAL A 35 -7.69 -8.05 9.18
C VAL A 35 -8.30 -8.88 8.06
N TYR A 36 -9.39 -9.55 8.37
CA TYR A 36 -10.10 -10.47 7.48
C TYR A 36 -11.21 -9.76 6.69
N GLU A 37 -11.79 -8.73 7.27
CA GLU A 37 -12.79 -7.89 6.63
C GLU A 37 -12.58 -6.43 7.06
N ARG A 38 -12.66 -5.51 6.10
CA ARG A 38 -12.52 -4.08 6.36
C ARG A 38 -13.79 -3.53 7.01
N GLY A 39 -13.64 -2.46 7.77
CA GLY A 39 -14.74 -1.74 8.40
C GLY A 39 -14.32 -0.32 8.73
N THR A 40 -15.26 0.50 9.18
CA THR A 40 -15.05 1.89 9.58
C THR A 40 -15.11 2.08 11.10
N SER A 41 -15.36 1.02 11.86
CA SER A 41 -15.49 1.00 13.31
C SER A 41 -14.94 -0.28 13.91
N LEU A 42 -14.75 -0.31 15.23
CA LEU A 42 -14.27 -1.50 15.96
C LEU A 42 -15.21 -2.71 15.82
N GLN A 43 -16.49 -2.48 15.60
CA GLN A 43 -17.52 -3.53 15.47
C GLN A 43 -17.59 -4.10 14.04
N THR A 44 -17.20 -3.31 13.04
CA THR A 44 -17.33 -3.66 11.62
C THR A 44 -16.06 -4.31 11.07
N VAL A 45 -14.88 -3.95 11.57
CA VAL A 45 -13.63 -4.64 11.21
C VAL A 45 -13.66 -6.07 11.78
N LYS A 46 -13.42 -7.08 10.93
CA LYS A 46 -13.27 -8.48 11.37
C LYS A 46 -11.80 -8.88 11.39
N VAL A 47 -11.38 -9.53 12.46
CA VAL A 47 -10.01 -10.02 12.65
C VAL A 47 -10.01 -11.53 12.74
N ALA A 48 -9.20 -12.19 11.90
CA ALA A 48 -8.89 -13.60 11.98
C ALA A 48 -7.67 -13.82 12.87
N HIS A 49 -7.82 -14.58 13.94
CA HIS A 49 -6.75 -14.78 14.92
C HIS A 49 -6.99 -16.01 15.78
N THR A 50 -5.93 -16.47 16.45
CA THR A 50 -6.03 -17.55 17.43
C THR A 50 -6.39 -16.96 18.79
N TRP A 51 -7.53 -17.34 19.35
CA TRP A 51 -8.02 -16.82 20.63
C TRP A 51 -9.01 -17.78 21.29
N SER A 52 -9.24 -17.57 22.58
CA SER A 52 -10.31 -18.16 23.37
C SER A 52 -10.94 -17.10 24.27
N PRO A 53 -12.27 -17.06 24.44
CA PRO A 53 -12.96 -16.16 25.35
C PRO A 53 -12.83 -16.56 26.81
N LEU A 54 -12.26 -17.73 27.10
CA LEU A 54 -12.10 -18.23 28.46
C LEU A 54 -10.98 -17.46 29.16
N SER A 55 -11.22 -17.07 30.41
CA SER A 55 -10.25 -16.32 31.22
C SER A 55 -9.25 -17.22 31.95
N ASN A 56 -9.64 -18.47 32.23
CA ASN A 56 -8.75 -19.47 32.82
C ASN A 56 -7.68 -19.90 31.81
N PHE A 57 -6.40 -19.81 32.18
CA PHE A 57 -5.29 -20.09 31.25
C PHE A 57 -5.31 -21.51 30.67
N ALA A 58 -5.54 -22.53 31.49
CA ALA A 58 -5.53 -23.92 31.06
C ALA A 58 -6.71 -24.21 30.11
N GLU A 59 -7.90 -23.72 30.47
CA GLU A 59 -9.10 -23.87 29.63
C GLU A 59 -8.98 -23.07 28.33
N ALA A 60 -8.48 -21.83 28.40
CA ALA A 60 -8.24 -20.98 27.24
C ALA A 60 -7.22 -21.61 26.29
N GLN A 61 -6.18 -22.27 26.80
CA GLN A 61 -5.21 -22.98 25.98
C GLN A 61 -5.85 -24.18 25.28
N ALA A 62 -6.72 -24.93 25.96
CA ALA A 62 -7.45 -26.06 25.39
C ALA A 62 -8.53 -25.64 24.37
N ASP A 63 -9.20 -24.51 24.60
CA ASP A 63 -10.24 -23.95 23.71
C ASP A 63 -9.67 -23.06 22.60
N SER A 64 -8.38 -22.69 22.64
CA SER A 64 -7.83 -21.77 21.63
C SER A 64 -7.84 -22.39 20.23
N TYR A 65 -8.48 -21.69 19.30
CA TYR A 65 -8.51 -22.01 17.88
C TYR A 65 -8.58 -20.75 17.02
N PHE A 66 -8.31 -20.92 15.73
CA PHE A 66 -8.33 -19.83 14.76
C PHE A 66 -9.76 -19.45 14.42
N ARG A 67 -10.15 -18.20 14.73
CA ARG A 67 -11.54 -17.73 14.61
C ARG A 67 -11.62 -16.30 14.12
N LEU A 68 -12.84 -15.88 13.78
CA LEU A 68 -13.17 -14.50 13.44
C LEU A 68 -13.81 -13.81 14.63
N THR A 69 -13.35 -12.59 14.92
CA THR A 69 -13.93 -11.70 15.93
C THR A 69 -14.09 -10.29 15.35
N THR A 70 -14.85 -9.43 16.02
CA THR A 70 -14.76 -7.98 15.77
C THR A 70 -13.42 -7.45 16.26
N LEU A 71 -12.96 -6.30 15.75
CA LEU A 71 -11.78 -5.65 16.30
C LEU A 71 -11.96 -5.28 17.77
N GLU A 72 -13.16 -4.92 18.21
CA GLU A 72 -13.48 -4.71 19.63
C GLU A 72 -13.19 -5.95 20.49
N GLN A 73 -13.68 -7.12 20.07
CA GLN A 73 -13.39 -8.40 20.74
C GLN A 73 -11.91 -8.76 20.67
N PHE A 74 -11.24 -8.47 19.56
CA PHE A 74 -9.79 -8.66 19.43
C PHE A 74 -9.01 -7.78 20.42
N LEU A 75 -9.46 -6.54 20.66
CA LEU A 75 -8.85 -5.66 21.66
C LEU A 75 -9.07 -6.17 23.08
N ASP A 76 -10.14 -6.87 23.38
CA ASP A 76 -10.37 -7.55 24.67
C ASP A 76 -10.12 -6.61 25.87
N GLY A 77 -10.73 -5.41 25.84
CA GLY A 77 -10.57 -4.38 26.86
C GLY A 77 -9.25 -3.58 26.83
N ARG A 78 -8.28 -3.93 25.97
CA ARG A 78 -7.01 -3.20 25.83
C ARG A 78 -7.22 -1.85 25.13
N GLN A 79 -6.44 -0.85 25.56
CA GLN A 79 -6.56 0.51 25.03
C GLN A 79 -6.18 0.58 23.54
N PHE A 80 -7.05 1.19 22.74
CA PHE A 80 -6.88 1.34 21.29
C PHE A 80 -5.51 1.93 20.89
N LYS A 81 -4.98 2.89 21.67
CA LYS A 81 -3.66 3.51 21.43
C LYS A 81 -2.49 2.52 21.40
N HIS A 82 -2.69 1.28 21.85
CA HIS A 82 -1.70 0.20 21.83
C HIS A 82 -1.84 -0.71 20.59
N LEU A 83 -2.84 -0.50 19.74
CA LEU A 83 -3.01 -1.21 18.49
C LEU A 83 -1.91 -0.79 17.51
N ARG A 84 -1.34 -1.79 16.83
CA ARG A 84 -0.28 -1.63 15.87
C ARG A 84 -0.63 -2.38 14.59
N ARG A 85 -0.27 -1.80 13.45
CA ARG A 85 -0.19 -2.47 12.15
C ARG A 85 1.25 -2.94 11.95
N VAL A 86 1.42 -4.25 11.82
CA VAL A 86 2.74 -4.87 11.68
C VAL A 86 3.31 -4.57 10.31
N GLN A 87 4.56 -4.10 10.27
CA GLN A 87 5.23 -3.72 9.04
C GLN A 87 6.12 -4.83 8.48
N TYR A 88 6.01 -5.07 7.18
CA TYR A 88 6.81 -6.03 6.42
C TYR A 88 7.80 -5.31 5.51
N ASN A 89 8.74 -6.06 4.91
CA ASN A 89 9.77 -5.52 4.02
C ASN A 89 10.67 -4.46 4.67
N SER A 90 10.88 -4.54 5.98
CA SER A 90 11.71 -3.57 6.69
C SER A 90 13.21 -3.73 6.40
N SER A 91 13.95 -2.62 6.53
CA SER A 91 15.42 -2.66 6.55
C SER A 91 15.95 -3.33 7.83
N ILE A 92 17.17 -3.87 7.80
CA ILE A 92 17.88 -4.45 8.97
C ILE A 92 17.77 -3.54 10.20
N LEU A 93 18.09 -2.25 10.04
CA LEU A 93 18.06 -1.28 11.14
C LEU A 93 16.63 -1.01 11.66
N GLY A 94 15.63 -1.11 10.78
CA GLY A 94 14.22 -0.98 11.16
C GLY A 94 13.74 -2.17 11.98
N ASP A 95 14.16 -3.37 11.60
CA ASP A 95 13.87 -4.62 12.29
C ASP A 95 14.53 -4.68 13.68
N ALA A 96 15.81 -4.30 13.78
CA ALA A 96 16.58 -4.32 15.02
C ALA A 96 16.08 -3.32 16.08
N ILE A 97 15.53 -2.18 15.67
CA ILE A 97 15.04 -1.12 16.58
C ILE A 97 13.54 -1.31 16.92
N SER A 98 12.83 -2.17 16.20
CA SER A 98 11.40 -2.40 16.45
C SER A 98 11.15 -3.21 17.71
N LYS A 99 10.02 -2.93 18.37
CA LYS A 99 9.51 -3.77 19.47
C LYS A 99 9.18 -5.17 18.94
N LEU A 100 9.32 -6.17 19.81
CA LEU A 100 9.16 -7.59 19.50
C LEU A 100 7.83 -7.86 18.74
N GLY A 101 7.93 -8.19 17.45
CA GLY A 101 6.78 -8.58 16.59
C GLY A 101 6.05 -7.45 15.85
N GLU A 102 6.46 -6.19 15.97
CA GLU A 102 5.82 -5.08 15.23
C GLU A 102 6.35 -4.89 13.80
N VAL A 103 7.56 -5.40 13.53
CA VAL A 103 8.25 -5.21 12.25
C VAL A 103 8.99 -6.49 11.89
N HIS A 104 8.88 -6.88 10.63
CA HIS A 104 9.59 -8.01 10.04
C HIS A 104 10.33 -7.62 8.75
N ARG A 105 11.41 -8.32 8.46
CA ARG A 105 12.20 -8.13 7.22
C ARG A 105 11.59 -8.82 6.01
N SER A 106 10.89 -9.92 6.23
CA SER A 106 10.31 -10.72 5.16
C SER A 106 9.26 -9.94 4.38
N ALA A 107 9.13 -10.30 3.11
CA ALA A 107 8.05 -9.80 2.27
C ALA A 107 6.73 -10.46 2.67
N SER A 108 5.69 -9.63 2.76
CA SER A 108 4.32 -10.13 2.82
C SER A 108 3.88 -10.58 1.44
N ASP A 109 3.12 -11.66 1.39
CA ASP A 109 2.29 -12.00 0.24
C ASP A 109 1.14 -10.99 0.08
N ILE A 110 0.54 -10.96 -1.11
CA ILE A 110 -0.61 -10.11 -1.44
C ILE A 110 -1.84 -10.48 -0.61
N PRO A 111 -2.75 -9.51 -0.32
CA PRO A 111 -3.94 -9.74 0.49
C PRO A 111 -4.75 -11.00 0.12
N PRO A 112 -5.02 -11.31 -1.16
CA PRO A 112 -5.78 -12.52 -1.49
C PRO A 112 -5.14 -13.82 -1.01
N VAL A 113 -3.81 -13.93 -1.09
CA VAL A 113 -3.05 -15.10 -0.59
C VAL A 113 -3.10 -15.18 0.93
N VAL A 114 -2.94 -14.03 1.60
CA VAL A 114 -3.06 -13.95 3.06
C VAL A 114 -4.45 -14.42 3.52
N ILE A 115 -5.51 -13.94 2.86
CA ILE A 115 -6.88 -14.33 3.17
C ILE A 115 -7.15 -15.80 2.83
N ALA A 116 -6.59 -16.34 1.76
CA ALA A 116 -6.70 -17.78 1.45
C ALA A 116 -6.12 -18.65 2.58
N ARG A 117 -4.96 -18.25 3.15
CA ARG A 117 -4.39 -18.91 4.33
C ARG A 117 -5.29 -18.76 5.56
N CYS A 118 -5.87 -17.58 5.81
CA CYS A 118 -6.83 -17.42 6.90
C CYS A 118 -8.05 -18.33 6.73
N LYS A 119 -8.64 -18.39 5.53
CA LYS A 119 -9.78 -19.28 5.22
C LYS A 119 -9.46 -20.75 5.45
N PHE A 120 -8.26 -21.18 5.06
CA PHE A 120 -7.78 -22.53 5.33
C PHE A 120 -7.75 -22.82 6.84
N LEU A 121 -7.15 -21.94 7.64
CA LEU A 121 -7.05 -22.13 9.09
C LEU A 121 -8.40 -22.01 9.82
N LEU A 122 -9.38 -21.27 9.29
CA LEU A 122 -10.73 -21.27 9.85
C LEU A 122 -11.40 -22.66 9.76
N GLY A 123 -10.93 -23.52 8.84
CA GLY A 123 -11.36 -24.92 8.72
C GLY A 123 -10.68 -25.90 9.67
N ALA A 124 -9.75 -25.43 10.52
CA ALA A 124 -8.99 -26.24 11.46
C ALA A 124 -9.88 -26.94 12.49
N GLY A 125 -10.81 -26.19 13.09
CA GLY A 125 -11.55 -26.60 14.28
C GLY A 125 -10.75 -26.35 15.57
N ARG A 126 -11.20 -26.93 16.68
CA ARG A 126 -10.59 -26.75 18.01
C ARG A 126 -9.29 -27.54 18.18
N GLY A 127 -8.36 -27.00 18.95
CA GLY A 127 -7.24 -27.74 19.53
C GLY A 127 -5.99 -27.83 18.65
N HIS A 128 -5.00 -26.95 18.95
CA HIS A 128 -3.54 -27.14 18.84
C HIS A 128 -2.80 -25.79 19.02
N PHE A 129 -3.31 -24.89 19.85
CA PHE A 129 -2.59 -23.67 20.21
C PHE A 129 -1.59 -23.96 21.33
N ASN A 130 -0.35 -23.50 21.17
CA ASN A 130 0.64 -23.55 22.22
C ASN A 130 1.38 -22.21 22.23
N ILE A 131 1.27 -21.48 23.34
CA ILE A 131 1.84 -20.13 23.47
C ILE A 131 3.37 -20.09 23.33
N LEU A 132 4.06 -21.22 23.53
CA LEU A 132 5.52 -21.34 23.47
C LEU A 132 6.04 -21.90 22.14
N SER A 133 5.21 -22.54 21.32
CA SER A 133 5.66 -23.20 20.09
C SER A 133 4.82 -22.93 18.84
N LEU A 134 3.56 -22.53 19.01
CA LEU A 134 2.66 -22.12 17.93
C LEU A 134 1.68 -21.05 18.47
N ASN A 135 2.24 -19.89 18.78
CA ASN A 135 1.49 -18.75 19.32
C ASN A 135 0.76 -17.95 18.21
N CYS A 136 0.06 -16.88 18.60
CA CYS A 136 -0.72 -16.06 17.67
C CYS A 136 0.16 -15.34 16.62
N GLU A 137 1.39 -14.96 16.97
CA GLU A 137 2.34 -14.35 16.04
C GLU A 137 2.79 -15.35 14.97
N HIS A 138 3.12 -16.59 15.33
CA HIS A 138 3.47 -17.64 14.36
C HIS A 138 2.39 -17.79 13.29
N VAL A 139 1.13 -17.87 13.73
CA VAL A 139 -0.01 -18.08 12.85
C VAL A 139 -0.22 -16.88 11.95
N ALA A 140 -0.22 -15.66 12.50
CA ALA A 140 -0.37 -14.43 11.71
C ALA A 140 0.79 -14.27 10.71
N TYR A 141 2.02 -14.51 11.15
CA TYR A 141 3.21 -14.43 10.31
C TYR A 141 3.20 -15.48 9.19
N TRP A 142 2.71 -16.69 9.44
CA TRP A 142 2.48 -17.70 8.41
C TRP A 142 1.40 -17.27 7.42
N CYS A 143 0.29 -16.68 7.88
CA CYS A 143 -0.70 -16.10 6.97
C CYS A 143 -0.04 -15.06 6.05
N LYS A 144 0.86 -14.21 6.58
CA LYS A 144 1.52 -13.15 5.80
C LYS A 144 2.61 -13.64 4.86
N THR A 145 3.37 -14.67 5.23
CA THR A 145 4.64 -15.00 4.53
C THR A 145 4.74 -16.45 4.07
N GLY A 146 3.88 -17.33 4.58
CA GLY A 146 3.99 -18.78 4.40
C GLY A 146 5.09 -19.43 5.23
N ARG A 147 5.76 -18.69 6.10
CA ARG A 147 6.79 -19.19 7.01
C ARG A 147 6.28 -19.14 8.45
N LEU A 148 6.71 -20.08 9.28
CA LEU A 148 6.38 -20.11 10.70
C LEU A 148 7.53 -19.52 11.53
N PHE A 149 7.30 -18.32 12.07
CA PHE A 149 8.26 -17.62 12.91
C PHE A 149 7.52 -16.69 13.88
N ALA A 150 7.99 -16.59 15.11
CA ALA A 150 7.58 -15.57 16.06
C ALA A 150 8.80 -14.81 16.58
N LYS A 151 8.76 -13.48 16.46
CA LYS A 151 9.79 -12.60 16.99
C LYS A 151 9.66 -12.43 18.50
N GLN A 152 8.46 -12.59 19.07
CA GLN A 152 8.22 -12.51 20.51
C GLN A 152 9.08 -13.48 21.31
N ILE A 153 9.31 -14.68 20.78
CA ILE A 153 10.06 -15.74 21.45
C ILE A 153 11.23 -16.26 20.61
N PHE A 154 11.51 -15.62 19.47
CA PHE A 154 12.58 -15.99 18.53
C PHE A 154 12.58 -17.46 18.13
N THR A 155 11.40 -18.04 17.92
CA THR A 155 11.24 -19.45 17.55
C THR A 155 10.75 -19.61 16.13
N THR A 156 11.16 -20.72 15.52
CA THR A 156 10.52 -21.33 14.35
C THR A 156 9.74 -22.57 14.79
N SER A 157 8.68 -22.92 14.08
CA SER A 157 7.96 -24.18 14.32
C SER A 157 8.63 -25.33 13.56
N PRO A 158 8.62 -26.57 14.09
CA PRO A 158 9.04 -27.76 13.35
C PRO A 158 8.07 -28.14 12.20
N THR A 159 6.87 -27.55 12.17
CA THR A 159 5.91 -27.75 11.07
C THR A 159 6.01 -26.61 10.07
N GLU A 160 5.66 -26.87 8.80
CA GLU A 160 5.59 -25.83 7.75
C GLU A 160 4.25 -25.09 7.74
N VAL A 161 3.19 -25.73 8.23
CA VAL A 161 1.82 -25.22 8.25
C VAL A 161 1.25 -25.27 9.69
N PRO A 162 0.59 -24.19 10.18
CA PRO A 162 -0.08 -24.21 11.47
C PRO A 162 -1.18 -25.29 11.51
N TYR A 163 -1.31 -25.96 12.66
CA TYR A 163 -2.37 -26.95 12.90
C TYR A 163 -2.40 -28.15 11.92
N ILE A 164 -1.34 -28.35 11.13
CA ILE A 164 -1.26 -29.37 10.06
C ILE A 164 -1.56 -30.80 10.51
N ARG A 165 -1.36 -31.11 11.80
CA ARG A 165 -1.67 -32.42 12.38
C ARG A 165 -3.16 -32.74 12.39
N GLN A 166 -4.02 -31.74 12.24
CA GLN A 166 -5.47 -31.94 12.11
C GLN A 166 -5.82 -32.46 10.72
N ARG A 167 -6.52 -33.60 10.69
CA ARG A 167 -6.95 -34.24 9.44
C ARG A 167 -7.84 -33.34 8.57
N SER A 168 -8.61 -32.44 9.19
CA SER A 168 -9.45 -31.44 8.50
C SER A 168 -8.65 -30.49 7.60
N LEU A 169 -7.37 -30.28 7.92
CA LEU A 169 -6.44 -29.43 7.18
C LEU A 169 -5.50 -30.23 6.30
N SER A 170 -4.92 -31.32 6.81
CA SER A 170 -3.86 -32.05 6.08
C SER A 170 -4.32 -32.52 4.69
N CYS A 171 -5.57 -32.95 4.54
CA CYS A 171 -6.12 -33.37 3.24
C CYS A 171 -6.40 -32.22 2.26
N LYS A 172 -6.25 -30.94 2.69
CA LYS A 172 -6.55 -29.74 1.89
C LYS A 172 -5.32 -28.89 1.59
N VAL A 173 -4.13 -29.30 2.03
CA VAL A 173 -2.89 -28.51 1.90
C VAL A 173 -2.51 -28.30 0.44
N ASP A 174 -2.58 -29.36 -0.37
CA ASP A 174 -2.24 -29.27 -1.80
C ASP A 174 -3.20 -28.32 -2.52
N ALA A 175 -4.49 -28.38 -2.19
CA ALA A 175 -5.50 -27.46 -2.72
C ALA A 175 -5.24 -26.00 -2.30
N LEU A 176 -4.79 -25.77 -1.06
CA LEU A 176 -4.36 -24.44 -0.61
C LEU A 176 -3.17 -23.95 -1.44
N PHE A 177 -2.13 -24.77 -1.60
CA PHE A 177 -0.93 -24.38 -2.36
C PHE A 177 -1.23 -24.12 -3.82
N ALA A 178 -2.08 -24.92 -4.46
CA ALA A 178 -2.57 -24.67 -5.82
C ALA A 178 -3.30 -23.31 -5.91
N THR A 179 -4.23 -23.04 -4.98
CA THR A 179 -4.95 -21.76 -4.91
C THR A 179 -4.00 -20.58 -4.73
N MET A 180 -3.01 -20.71 -3.84
CA MET A 180 -2.02 -19.66 -3.60
C MET A 180 -1.15 -19.40 -4.83
N HIS A 181 -0.73 -20.45 -5.54
CA HIS A 181 0.03 -20.34 -6.77
C HIS A 181 -0.77 -19.59 -7.84
N GLU A 182 -2.03 -19.97 -8.06
CA GLU A 182 -2.93 -19.32 -9.01
C GLU A 182 -3.14 -17.82 -8.67
N LEU A 183 -3.36 -17.49 -7.40
CA LEU A 183 -3.53 -16.11 -6.95
C LEU A 183 -2.28 -15.26 -7.22
N LYS A 184 -1.09 -15.80 -6.93
CA LYS A 184 0.19 -15.13 -7.19
C LYS A 184 0.42 -14.94 -8.67
N GLU A 185 0.17 -15.98 -9.47
CA GLU A 185 0.38 -15.95 -10.91
C GLU A 185 -0.56 -14.96 -11.61
N ARG A 186 -1.84 -14.95 -11.23
CA ARG A 186 -2.80 -13.96 -11.70
C ARG A 186 -2.33 -12.53 -11.42
N TYR A 187 -1.85 -12.27 -10.21
CA TYR A 187 -1.38 -10.93 -9.86
C TYR A 187 -0.07 -10.57 -10.58
N ARG A 188 0.84 -11.53 -10.75
CA ARG A 188 2.07 -11.35 -11.54
C ARG A 188 1.75 -10.90 -12.97
N ILE A 189 0.79 -11.55 -13.63
CA ILE A 189 0.32 -11.17 -14.98
C ILE A 189 -0.25 -9.75 -14.98
N GLN A 190 -1.07 -9.38 -13.98
CA GLN A 190 -1.61 -8.02 -13.84
C GLN A 190 -0.49 -6.97 -13.67
N CYS A 191 0.54 -7.26 -12.87
CA CYS A 191 1.70 -6.39 -12.69
C CYS A 191 2.49 -6.22 -14.00
N MET A 192 2.67 -7.29 -14.77
CA MET A 192 3.32 -7.22 -16.09
C MET A 192 2.52 -6.39 -17.08
N ALA A 193 1.19 -6.60 -17.15
CA ALA A 193 0.30 -5.81 -18.00
C ALA A 193 0.34 -4.33 -17.61
N LEU A 194 0.34 -4.02 -16.31
CA LEU A 194 0.51 -2.66 -15.81
C LEU A 194 1.85 -2.07 -16.24
N CYS A 195 2.96 -2.80 -16.09
CA CYS A 195 4.27 -2.32 -16.51
C CYS A 195 4.33 -2.09 -18.03
N SER A 196 3.76 -2.98 -18.82
CA SER A 196 3.67 -2.83 -20.27
C SER A 196 2.93 -1.53 -20.62
N ARG A 197 1.73 -1.34 -20.07
CA ARG A 197 0.92 -0.13 -20.29
C ARG A 197 1.63 1.16 -19.88
N LEU A 198 2.26 1.18 -18.71
CA LEU A 198 2.97 2.37 -18.22
C LEU A 198 4.25 2.70 -18.99
N ASN A 199 4.84 1.69 -19.63
CA ASN A 199 6.03 1.87 -20.47
C ASN A 199 5.72 2.06 -21.95
N ASP A 200 4.43 2.06 -22.31
CA ASP A 200 3.98 2.06 -23.69
C ASP A 200 4.41 3.33 -24.43
N ILE A 201 4.66 3.14 -25.72
CA ILE A 201 5.17 4.17 -26.64
C ILE A 201 4.08 4.40 -27.69
N ASP A 202 3.88 5.65 -28.09
CA ASP A 202 2.97 6.01 -29.17
C ASP A 202 3.61 5.77 -30.54
N GLU A 203 2.82 5.93 -31.60
CA GLU A 203 3.25 5.74 -32.99
C GLU A 203 4.40 6.68 -33.38
N GLY A 204 4.53 7.82 -32.70
CA GLY A 204 5.62 8.78 -32.88
C GLY A 204 6.91 8.42 -32.14
N GLY A 205 7.00 7.24 -31.54
CA GLY A 205 8.16 6.80 -30.77
C GLY A 205 8.30 7.51 -29.41
N SER A 206 7.30 8.28 -28.99
CA SER A 206 7.27 8.98 -27.72
C SER A 206 6.51 8.20 -26.66
N ARG A 207 6.92 8.31 -25.40
CA ARG A 207 6.22 7.61 -24.32
C ARG A 207 4.79 8.14 -24.16
N LYS A 208 3.84 7.26 -23.88
CA LYS A 208 2.45 7.69 -23.62
C LYS A 208 2.37 8.49 -22.32
N ARG A 209 1.54 9.55 -22.37
CA ARG A 209 1.25 10.42 -21.23
C ARG A 209 0.20 9.77 -20.33
N ILE A 210 0.41 9.86 -19.02
CA ILE A 210 -0.56 9.44 -18.00
C ILE A 210 -0.92 10.59 -17.07
N TYR A 211 -2.08 10.50 -16.45
CA TYR A 211 -2.43 11.26 -15.26
C TYR A 211 -2.44 10.34 -14.05
N ILE A 212 -2.05 10.88 -12.89
CA ILE A 212 -2.03 10.15 -11.63
C ILE A 212 -3.23 10.63 -10.82
N LYS A 213 -4.18 9.73 -10.58
CA LYS A 213 -5.46 10.02 -9.91
C LYS A 213 -5.50 9.36 -8.53
N ALA A 214 -6.16 9.99 -7.57
CA ALA A 214 -6.51 9.32 -6.32
C ALA A 214 -7.47 8.16 -6.62
N LYS A 215 -7.18 6.98 -6.07
CA LYS A 215 -7.99 5.78 -6.23
C LYS A 215 -9.12 5.77 -5.19
N ASP A 216 -10.01 6.73 -5.33
CA ASP A 216 -11.24 6.86 -4.57
C ASP A 216 -12.39 7.26 -5.51
N ARG A 217 -13.55 7.63 -4.96
CA ARG A 217 -14.70 8.08 -5.76
C ARG A 217 -14.59 9.53 -6.22
N SER A 218 -13.56 10.26 -5.78
CA SER A 218 -13.38 11.67 -6.14
C SER A 218 -12.67 11.79 -7.48
N ASN A 219 -12.86 12.94 -8.13
CA ASN A 219 -12.17 13.25 -9.38
C ASN A 219 -10.87 14.02 -9.13
N ARG A 220 -10.06 13.52 -8.19
CA ARG A 220 -8.85 14.22 -7.75
C ARG A 220 -7.59 13.68 -8.41
N TYR A 221 -6.79 14.58 -8.97
CA TYR A 221 -5.57 14.26 -9.71
C TYR A 221 -4.35 15.01 -9.19
N LEU A 222 -3.17 14.50 -9.52
CA LEU A 222 -1.93 15.19 -9.24
C LEU A 222 -1.74 16.38 -10.18
N GLN A 223 -1.49 17.54 -9.60
CA GLN A 223 -1.13 18.77 -10.28
C GLN A 223 0.15 19.36 -9.70
N VAL A 224 1.07 19.74 -10.57
CA VAL A 224 2.33 20.37 -10.21
C VAL A 224 2.15 21.88 -10.13
N ARG A 225 2.57 22.47 -9.01
CA ARG A 225 2.62 23.92 -8.80
C ARG A 225 4.02 24.31 -8.34
N GLY A 226 4.80 24.89 -9.25
CA GLY A 226 6.22 25.17 -9.03
C GLY A 226 7.05 23.88 -8.94
N GLU A 227 7.60 23.59 -7.76
CA GLU A 227 8.29 22.30 -7.50
C GLU A 227 7.40 21.29 -6.79
N HIS A 228 6.26 21.69 -6.25
CA HIS A 228 5.45 20.85 -5.36
C HIS A 228 4.33 20.16 -6.12
N VAL A 229 3.89 19.02 -5.57
CA VAL A 229 2.79 18.22 -6.13
C VAL A 229 1.59 18.34 -5.21
N TYR A 230 0.44 18.69 -5.77
CA TYR A 230 -0.84 18.81 -5.08
C TYR A 230 -1.81 17.79 -5.64
N LEU A 231 -2.69 17.31 -4.78
CA LEU A 231 -3.89 16.58 -5.17
C LEU A 231 -5.03 17.59 -5.28
N VAL A 232 -5.54 17.79 -6.49
CA VAL A 232 -6.57 18.78 -6.80
C VAL A 232 -7.79 18.10 -7.38
N GLU A 233 -8.97 18.62 -7.07
CA GLU A 233 -10.20 18.19 -7.71
C GLU A 233 -10.27 18.81 -9.10
N CYS A 234 -10.48 17.96 -10.10
CA CYS A 234 -10.67 18.38 -11.48
C CYS A 234 -12.15 18.25 -11.80
N ASP A 235 -12.80 19.37 -12.07
CA ASP A 235 -14.09 19.37 -12.74
C ASP A 235 -13.83 19.63 -14.23
N PHE A 236 -14.11 18.62 -15.07
CA PHE A 236 -13.88 18.71 -16.51
C PHE A 236 -15.05 19.39 -17.24
N GLU A 237 -16.18 19.62 -16.56
CA GLU A 237 -17.33 20.37 -17.08
C GLU A 237 -17.29 21.85 -16.67
N GLU A 238 -16.43 22.22 -15.72
CA GLU A 238 -16.24 23.61 -15.30
C GLU A 238 -15.77 24.47 -16.49
N THR A 239 -16.55 25.50 -16.78
CA THR A 239 -16.33 26.43 -17.89
C THR A 239 -15.68 27.74 -17.44
N ASN A 240 -15.72 28.04 -16.14
CA ASN A 240 -15.06 29.22 -15.57
C ASN A 240 -13.54 29.01 -15.52
N PRO A 241 -12.75 29.76 -16.32
CA PRO A 241 -11.30 29.57 -16.39
C PRO A 241 -10.56 29.79 -15.05
N LEU A 242 -11.16 30.54 -14.12
CA LEU A 242 -10.56 30.80 -12.81
C LEU A 242 -10.73 29.63 -11.83
N LEU A 243 -11.74 28.79 -12.04
CA LEU A 243 -12.05 27.63 -11.20
C LEU A 243 -11.54 26.33 -11.81
N GLN A 244 -11.33 26.32 -13.14
CA GLN A 244 -10.89 25.16 -13.88
C GLN A 244 -9.51 24.66 -13.41
N GLN A 245 -9.42 23.37 -13.11
CA GLN A 245 -8.19 22.71 -12.69
C GLN A 245 -7.86 21.58 -13.66
N PHE A 246 -6.65 21.61 -14.22
CA PHE A 246 -6.17 20.55 -15.09
C PHE A 246 -5.14 19.66 -14.39
N PRO A 247 -5.21 18.33 -14.59
CA PRO A 247 -4.20 17.42 -14.08
C PRO A 247 -2.86 17.60 -14.80
N THR A 248 -1.75 17.37 -14.10
CA THR A 248 -0.43 17.41 -14.74
C THR A 248 -0.14 16.08 -15.43
N PRO A 249 0.26 16.09 -16.73
CA PRO A 249 0.64 14.87 -17.43
C PRO A 249 2.06 14.43 -17.04
N PHE A 250 2.24 13.12 -16.91
CA PHE A 250 3.51 12.48 -16.59
C PHE A 250 3.85 11.38 -17.60
N TYR A 251 5.15 11.16 -17.80
CA TYR A 251 5.68 9.92 -18.32
C TYR A 251 6.00 8.98 -17.15
N ALA A 252 5.48 7.76 -17.20
CA ALA A 252 5.77 6.74 -16.20
C ALA A 252 6.90 5.81 -16.65
N PHE A 253 7.64 5.28 -15.68
CA PHE A 253 8.64 4.23 -15.90
C PHE A 253 8.35 3.13 -14.90
N ALA A 254 8.06 1.93 -15.38
CA ALA A 254 7.62 0.83 -14.54
C ALA A 254 8.52 -0.40 -14.72
N GLU A 255 8.82 -1.09 -13.62
CA GLU A 255 9.61 -2.32 -13.62
C GLU A 255 8.98 -3.31 -12.64
N HIS A 256 8.70 -4.52 -13.12
CA HIS A 256 8.25 -5.62 -12.26
C HIS A 256 9.47 -6.43 -11.83
N THR A 257 9.81 -6.41 -10.54
CA THR A 257 11.08 -6.98 -10.05
C THR A 257 10.95 -8.25 -9.22
N ASP A 258 9.76 -8.53 -8.70
CA ASP A 258 9.45 -9.72 -7.89
C ASP A 258 7.93 -9.94 -7.95
N VAL A 259 7.45 -11.13 -7.58
CA VAL A 259 6.06 -11.63 -7.72
C VAL A 259 5.00 -10.61 -7.30
N ASN A 260 5.31 -9.72 -6.36
CA ASN A 260 4.38 -8.71 -5.83
C ASN A 260 4.97 -7.28 -5.78
N VAL A 261 5.98 -6.95 -6.58
CA VAL A 261 6.68 -5.66 -6.49
C VAL A 261 6.77 -5.00 -7.85
N VAL A 262 5.99 -3.92 -8.02
CA VAL A 262 6.11 -2.99 -9.15
C VAL A 262 6.82 -1.74 -8.67
N LYS A 263 7.94 -1.39 -9.31
CA LYS A 263 8.64 -0.13 -9.10
C LYS A 263 8.20 0.87 -10.14
N VAL A 264 7.88 2.08 -9.73
CA VAL A 264 7.47 3.17 -10.62
C VAL A 264 8.30 4.43 -10.40
N SER A 265 8.52 5.19 -11.47
CA SER A 265 9.08 6.55 -11.44
C SER A 265 8.26 7.44 -12.37
N PHE A 266 8.23 8.74 -12.11
CA PHE A 266 7.42 9.69 -12.87
C PHE A 266 8.25 10.90 -13.29
N ARG A 267 8.11 11.28 -14.56
CA ARG A 267 8.71 12.48 -15.15
C ARG A 267 7.59 13.41 -15.62
N GLU A 268 7.61 14.66 -15.19
CA GLU A 268 6.68 15.67 -15.69
C GLU A 268 6.95 15.96 -17.16
N VAL A 269 5.90 16.00 -17.97
CA VAL A 269 6.02 16.21 -19.42
C VAL A 269 6.55 17.61 -19.74
N ALA A 270 6.02 18.65 -19.08
CA ALA A 270 6.32 20.04 -19.41
C ALA A 270 7.77 20.44 -19.13
N THR A 271 8.37 19.95 -18.04
CA THR A 271 9.71 20.38 -17.61
C THR A 271 10.77 19.28 -17.65
N GLY A 272 10.37 18.02 -17.84
CA GLY A 272 11.26 16.87 -17.75
C GLY A 272 11.77 16.58 -16.32
N ARG A 273 11.33 17.32 -15.30
CA ARG A 273 11.74 17.08 -13.91
C ARG A 273 11.13 15.78 -13.38
N MET A 274 11.89 15.10 -12.55
CA MET A 274 11.49 13.82 -11.95
C MET A 274 10.82 14.04 -10.60
N VAL A 275 9.75 13.30 -10.34
CA VAL A 275 9.10 13.25 -9.03
C VAL A 275 10.03 12.53 -8.05
N CYS A 276 10.31 13.17 -6.92
CA CYS A 276 11.17 12.62 -5.89
C CYS A 276 10.53 12.71 -4.50
N SER A 277 10.99 11.82 -3.62
CA SER A 277 10.58 11.77 -2.23
C SER A 277 11.67 12.32 -1.30
N LYS A 278 11.30 13.26 -0.44
CA LYS A 278 12.07 13.79 0.68
C LYS A 278 11.24 13.65 1.96
N ALA A 279 11.91 13.72 3.12
CA ALA A 279 11.19 13.58 4.39
C ALA A 279 10.06 14.62 4.45
N LYS A 280 8.82 14.14 4.61
CA LYS A 280 7.59 14.96 4.67
C LYS A 280 7.27 15.76 3.41
N CYS A 281 7.86 15.44 2.25
CA CYS A 281 7.70 16.23 1.02
C CYS A 281 7.85 15.37 -0.24
N VAL A 282 6.91 15.51 -1.18
CA VAL A 282 7.07 15.07 -2.57
C VAL A 282 7.23 16.30 -3.45
N LYS A 283 8.24 16.28 -4.32
CA LYS A 283 8.56 17.41 -5.20
C LYS A 283 9.28 17.00 -6.47
N LEU A 284 9.31 17.91 -7.44
CA LEU A 284 10.01 17.75 -8.70
C LEU A 284 11.40 18.36 -8.64
N ILE A 285 12.38 17.61 -9.15
CA ILE A 285 13.75 18.11 -9.32
C ILE A 285 14.32 17.63 -10.65
N THR A 286 15.28 18.37 -11.19
CA THR A 286 16.10 17.91 -12.31
C THR A 286 16.99 16.75 -11.84
N GLN A 287 16.90 15.61 -12.52
CA GLN A 287 17.77 14.47 -12.25
C GLN A 287 19.21 14.81 -12.65
N ARG A 288 20.17 14.46 -11.79
CA ARG A 288 21.60 14.68 -11.98
C ARG A 288 22.33 13.38 -11.68
N LEU A 289 23.52 13.20 -12.24
CA LEU A 289 24.29 11.94 -12.17
C LEU A 289 24.58 11.48 -10.73
N TYR A 290 24.78 12.41 -9.80
CA TYR A 290 25.05 12.08 -8.39
C TYR A 290 23.81 11.69 -7.57
N HIS A 291 22.60 11.85 -8.13
CA HIS A 291 21.39 11.43 -7.44
C HIS A 291 21.22 9.92 -7.50
N ARG A 292 21.10 9.28 -6.34
CA ARG A 292 20.78 7.85 -6.25
C ARG A 292 19.40 7.56 -6.83
N GLU A 293 19.28 6.50 -7.63
CA GLU A 293 18.03 6.11 -8.29
C GLU A 293 16.82 5.98 -7.33
N ASN A 294 17.04 5.43 -6.14
CA ASN A 294 15.99 5.26 -5.11
C ASN A 294 15.32 6.58 -4.68
N LEU A 295 15.93 7.74 -4.96
CA LEU A 295 15.34 9.06 -4.74
C LEU A 295 14.05 9.28 -5.56
N PHE A 296 14.00 8.71 -6.75
CA PHE A 296 12.94 8.90 -7.74
C PHE A 296 12.03 7.67 -7.89
N ARG A 297 12.39 6.55 -7.24
CA ARG A 297 11.63 5.30 -7.29
C ARG A 297 10.65 5.16 -6.14
N PHE A 298 9.47 4.70 -6.50
CA PHE A 298 8.40 4.31 -5.61
C PHE A 298 8.06 2.84 -5.83
N GLU A 299 7.61 2.17 -4.78
CA GLU A 299 6.98 0.87 -4.87
C GLU A 299 5.47 1.06 -4.94
N TYR A 300 4.83 0.46 -5.93
CA TYR A 300 3.39 0.48 -6.13
C TYR A 300 2.79 -0.82 -5.59
N ALA A 301 2.02 -0.70 -4.51
CA ALA A 301 1.48 -1.83 -3.76
C ALA A 301 0.16 -2.34 -4.37
N TYR A 302 -0.27 -3.53 -3.93
CA TYR A 302 -1.51 -4.20 -4.38
C TYR A 302 -2.76 -3.31 -4.31
N ASN A 303 -2.91 -2.51 -3.25
CA ASN A 303 -4.07 -1.64 -3.08
C ASN A 303 -3.98 -0.33 -3.88
N GLY A 304 -2.83 -0.02 -4.47
CA GLY A 304 -2.56 1.22 -5.20
C GLY A 304 -1.75 2.24 -4.41
N GLU A 305 -1.33 1.93 -3.18
CA GLU A 305 -0.45 2.82 -2.42
C GLU A 305 0.93 2.95 -3.07
N LEU A 306 1.53 4.13 -2.93
CA LEU A 306 2.91 4.39 -3.29
C LEU A 306 3.77 4.48 -2.04
N GLN A 307 4.92 3.80 -2.05
CA GLN A 307 5.91 3.83 -0.97
C GLN A 307 7.28 4.27 -1.49
N SER A 308 7.91 5.22 -0.82
CA SER A 308 9.24 5.72 -1.21
C SER A 308 10.32 4.68 -0.98
N ARG A 309 11.10 4.36 -2.02
CA ARG A 309 12.28 3.48 -1.90
C ARG A 309 13.46 4.13 -1.17
N ARG A 310 13.51 5.46 -1.13
CA ARG A 310 14.54 6.21 -0.39
C ARG A 310 14.31 6.22 1.12
N LEU A 311 13.08 6.51 1.55
CA LEU A 311 12.76 6.79 2.95
C LEU A 311 12.19 5.58 3.65
N ARG A 312 12.87 4.43 3.60
CA ARG A 312 12.45 3.21 4.30
C ARG A 312 10.96 2.87 4.07
N ARG A 313 10.48 3.00 2.83
CA ARG A 313 9.09 2.70 2.42
C ARG A 313 8.01 3.57 3.06
N TRP A 314 8.34 4.82 3.41
CA TRP A 314 7.32 5.80 3.80
C TRP A 314 6.28 5.98 2.69
N TYR A 315 5.02 6.06 3.08
CA TYR A 315 3.85 6.14 2.22
C TYR A 315 3.75 7.50 1.55
N ILE A 316 3.08 7.57 0.41
CA ILE A 316 2.72 8.82 -0.25
C ILE A 316 1.23 9.09 -0.03
N GLY A 317 0.90 10.32 0.33
CA GLY A 317 -0.47 10.75 0.53
C GLY A 317 -0.59 12.27 0.53
N ALA A 318 -1.81 12.78 0.47
CA ALA A 318 -2.11 14.21 0.54
C ALA A 318 -2.94 14.51 1.78
N ARG A 319 -2.69 15.67 2.42
CA ARG A 319 -3.52 16.10 3.54
C ARG A 319 -4.81 16.72 3.01
N PRO A 320 -5.99 16.40 3.60
CA PRO A 320 -7.25 16.99 3.17
C PRO A 320 -7.27 18.53 3.20
N LYS A 321 -6.54 19.14 4.16
CA LYS A 321 -6.55 20.60 4.37
C LYS A 321 -5.94 21.41 3.23
N ASP A 322 -4.87 20.92 2.61
CA ASP A 322 -4.09 21.70 1.63
C ASP A 322 -3.82 20.97 0.32
N GLY A 323 -4.21 19.70 0.20
CA GLY A 323 -3.95 18.87 -0.97
C GLY A 323 -2.47 18.59 -1.22
N LEU A 324 -1.53 19.12 -0.42
CA LEU A 324 -0.10 18.97 -0.69
C LEU A 324 0.32 17.52 -0.46
N VAL A 325 0.91 16.92 -1.49
CA VAL A 325 1.39 15.55 -1.48
C VAL A 325 2.70 15.45 -0.70
N ARG A 326 2.75 14.48 0.22
CA ARG A 326 3.83 14.32 1.18
C ARG A 326 4.22 12.86 1.30
N THR A 327 5.44 12.67 1.83
CA THR A 327 5.92 11.37 2.26
C THR A 327 5.70 11.19 3.76
N LEU A 328 5.01 10.12 4.14
CA LEU A 328 4.36 9.94 5.43
C LEU A 328 4.83 8.63 6.07
N VAL A 329 5.05 8.66 7.39
CA VAL A 329 5.60 7.50 8.12
C VAL A 329 4.53 6.45 8.42
N SER A 330 3.28 6.88 8.53
CA SER A 330 2.12 6.03 8.82
C SER A 330 1.36 5.69 7.54
N SER A 331 0.80 4.48 7.51
CA SER A 331 -0.15 4.06 6.47
C SER A 331 -1.52 4.71 6.65
N ASP A 332 -1.85 5.22 7.84
CA ASP A 332 -3.14 5.87 8.10
C ASP A 332 -3.34 7.14 7.26
N ASP A 333 -2.24 7.80 6.91
CA ASP A 333 -2.25 8.99 6.05
C ASP A 333 -1.92 8.64 4.59
N ALA A 334 -1.73 7.35 4.26
CA ALA A 334 -1.41 6.93 2.91
C ALA A 334 -2.61 7.08 1.98
N MET A 335 -2.32 7.31 0.71
CA MET A 335 -3.33 7.31 -0.34
C MET A 335 -3.03 6.24 -1.38
N ALA A 336 -4.08 5.65 -1.91
CA ALA A 336 -4.01 4.82 -3.09
C ALA A 336 -4.16 5.70 -4.34
N PHE A 337 -3.42 5.35 -5.38
CA PHE A 337 -3.40 6.03 -6.67
C PHE A 337 -3.72 5.04 -7.79
N GLU A 338 -4.23 5.57 -8.89
CA GLU A 338 -4.38 4.88 -10.16
C GLU A 338 -3.78 5.71 -11.31
N PHE A 339 -3.39 5.04 -12.39
CA PHE A 339 -2.74 5.66 -13.54
C PHE A 339 -3.70 5.62 -14.73
N VAL A 340 -4.14 6.80 -15.15
CA VAL A 340 -5.12 7.00 -16.22
C VAL A 340 -4.40 7.45 -17.49
N ASP A 341 -4.68 6.81 -18.62
CA ASP A 341 -4.04 7.19 -19.89
C ASP A 341 -4.60 8.54 -20.37
N ALA A 342 -3.73 9.47 -20.75
CA ALA A 342 -4.16 10.84 -21.04
C ALA A 342 -5.13 10.94 -22.23
N LYS A 343 -5.05 10.00 -23.19
CA LYS A 343 -5.99 9.91 -24.33
C LYS A 343 -7.42 9.59 -23.89
N MET A 344 -7.61 8.88 -22.77
CA MET A 344 -8.95 8.55 -22.28
C MET A 344 -9.70 9.77 -21.74
N LEU A 345 -8.97 10.77 -21.23
CA LEU A 345 -9.54 12.03 -20.76
C LEU A 345 -9.80 13.01 -21.92
N ALA A 346 -8.94 13.00 -22.95
CA ALA A 346 -9.11 13.82 -24.15
C ALA A 346 -10.27 13.40 -25.07
N ALA A 347 -10.77 12.17 -24.92
CA ALA A 347 -11.98 11.71 -25.60
C ALA A 347 -13.28 12.24 -24.95
N SER A 348 -13.17 13.02 -23.87
CA SER A 348 -14.26 13.81 -23.31
C SER A 348 -14.29 15.18 -24.01
N PRO A 349 -15.44 15.69 -24.49
CA PRO A 349 -15.52 16.78 -25.48
C PRO A 349 -15.05 18.18 -25.03
N ALA A 350 -14.28 18.32 -23.95
CA ALA A 350 -13.97 19.60 -23.31
C ALA A 350 -12.48 19.92 -23.05
N SER A 351 -11.50 19.14 -23.54
CA SER A 351 -10.13 19.22 -22.99
C SER A 351 -8.98 19.59 -23.94
N GLU A 352 -9.18 20.37 -24.99
CA GLU A 352 -8.04 21.00 -25.67
C GLU A 352 -7.71 22.36 -25.03
N PRO A 353 -6.50 22.56 -24.48
CA PRO A 353 -6.07 23.88 -24.05
C PRO A 353 -5.87 24.80 -25.26
N PRO A 354 -6.16 26.10 -25.16
CA PRO A 354 -5.97 27.03 -26.26
C PRO A 354 -4.50 27.09 -26.66
N VAL A 355 -4.23 26.84 -27.93
CA VAL A 355 -2.94 27.11 -28.56
C VAL A 355 -2.72 28.62 -28.49
N ALA A 356 -1.63 29.04 -27.84
CA ALA A 356 -1.27 30.46 -27.79
C ALA A 356 -1.11 30.99 -29.23
N PRO A 357 -1.70 32.14 -29.57
CA PRO A 357 -1.55 32.70 -30.90
C PRO A 357 -0.08 33.02 -31.15
N SER A 358 0.46 32.48 -32.23
CA SER A 358 1.75 32.86 -32.78
C SER A 358 1.75 34.37 -33.05
N CYS A 359 2.69 35.10 -32.45
CA CYS A 359 3.03 36.44 -32.90
C CYS A 359 3.48 36.37 -34.36
N SER A 360 2.57 36.67 -35.29
CA SER A 360 2.92 37.02 -36.65
C SER A 360 3.26 38.51 -36.69
N ASP A 361 4.35 38.80 -37.38
CA ASP A 361 5.09 40.05 -37.45
C ASP A 361 4.25 41.31 -37.63
N ALA A 362 4.61 42.32 -36.84
CA ALA A 362 4.20 43.70 -37.04
C ALA A 362 4.97 44.31 -38.21
N THR A 363 4.23 44.67 -39.26
CA THR A 363 4.32 45.91 -40.04
C THR A 363 5.72 46.44 -40.37
N ASN A 364 6.08 46.41 -41.66
CA ASN A 364 7.07 47.32 -42.22
C ASN A 364 6.60 47.81 -43.60
N ASP A 365 5.53 48.63 -43.61
CA ASP A 365 5.24 49.48 -44.75
C ASP A 365 6.05 50.78 -44.59
N THR A 366 7.12 50.87 -45.37
CA THR A 366 7.82 52.14 -45.61
C THR A 366 7.41 52.62 -46.99
N ASP A 367 6.56 53.65 -47.00
CA ASP A 367 6.35 54.52 -48.15
C ASP A 367 7.69 55.11 -48.60
N ILE A 368 8.10 54.80 -49.83
CA ILE A 368 9.03 55.63 -50.59
C ILE A 368 8.41 55.90 -51.96
N SER A 369 7.90 57.12 -52.08
CA SER A 369 7.68 57.83 -53.33
C SER A 369 8.96 57.87 -54.18
N SER A 370 8.87 57.61 -55.48
CA SER A 370 9.49 58.48 -56.51
C SER A 370 9.22 58.01 -57.96
N SER A 371 8.81 59.01 -58.76
CA SER A 371 8.91 59.17 -60.23
C SER A 371 7.79 58.62 -61.10
#